data_AF-A0A973EA27-F1
#
_entry.id   AF-A0A973EA27-F1
#
_cell.length_a   1.000
_cell.length_b   1.000
_cell.length_c   1.000
_cell.angle_alpha   90.00
_cell.angle_beta   90.00
_cell.angle_gamma   90.00
#
_symmetry.space_group_name_H-M   'P 1'
#
loop_
_entity.id
_entity.type
_entity.pdbx_description
1 polymer ?
#
loop_
_entity_poly.entity_id
_entity_poly.type
_entity_poly.pdbx_seq_one_letter_code
_entity_poly.pdbx_strand_id
1 'polypeptide(L)'
;TELAVRTMKNRLGMDDGELRDALEEEDSLEFERTALYEKVYALAEQQEGQPIPYARLPGIKLESPKMTRNLTTAWFAKRVDDRWQQCMRR
;
A
#
# COMPACT_ATOMS: atom_id res chain seq x y z
N THR A 1 7.12 -14.31 -0.76
CA THR A 1 7.28 -15.76 -0.57
C THR A 1 7.01 -16.08 0.88
N GLU A 2 6.22 -17.12 1.16
CA GLU A 2 5.84 -17.56 2.52
C GLU A 2 7.07 -17.79 3.44
N LEU A 3 8.17 -18.29 2.87
CA LEU A 3 9.43 -18.48 3.60
C LEU A 3 9.93 -17.21 4.28
N ALA A 4 9.82 -16.06 3.63
CA ALA A 4 10.25 -14.78 4.20
C ALA A 4 9.36 -14.34 5.38
N VAL A 5 8.08 -14.69 5.37
CA VAL A 5 7.16 -14.36 6.46
C VAL A 5 7.45 -15.25 7.68
N ARG A 6 7.73 -16.54 7.44
CA ARG A 6 8.10 -17.50 8.49
C ARG A 6 9.39 -17.11 9.22
N THR A 7 10.38 -16.50 8.54
CA THR A 7 11.57 -15.99 9.24
C THR A 7 11.28 -14.82 10.18
N MET A 8 10.17 -14.11 9.96
CA MET A 8 9.72 -12.98 10.78
C MET A 8 8.74 -13.39 11.89
N LYS A 9 8.38 -14.68 12.02
CA LYS A 9 7.36 -15.16 12.95
C LYS A 9 7.54 -14.71 14.40
N ASN A 10 8.79 -14.68 14.88
CA ASN A 10 9.11 -14.23 16.24
C ASN A 10 8.86 -12.72 16.43
N ARG A 11 9.06 -11.92 15.39
CA ARG A 11 8.79 -10.47 15.42
C ARG A 11 7.31 -10.17 15.31
N LEU A 12 6.57 -11.01 14.59
CA LEU A 12 5.12 -10.92 14.43
C LEU A 12 4.37 -11.53 15.63
N GLY A 13 5.04 -12.36 16.44
CA GLY A 13 4.40 -13.12 17.52
C GLY A 13 3.27 -13.99 16.97
N MET A 14 3.54 -14.71 15.89
CA MET A 14 2.61 -15.65 15.24
C MET A 14 3.28 -17.00 15.07
N ASP A 15 2.52 -18.08 15.14
CA ASP A 15 3.02 -19.42 14.83
C ASP A 15 2.94 -19.75 13.33
N ASP A 16 3.54 -20.88 12.93
CA ASP A 16 3.59 -21.27 11.51
C ASP A 16 2.20 -21.63 10.94
N GLY A 17 1.24 -22.02 11.79
CA GLY A 17 -0.15 -22.32 11.39
C GLY A 17 -0.95 -21.05 11.19
N GLU A 18 -0.90 -20.12 12.13
CA GLU A 18 -1.53 -18.79 12.01
C GLU A 18 -1.03 -18.03 10.79
N LEU A 19 0.28 -18.14 10.49
CA LEU A 19 0.85 -17.57 9.27
C LEU A 19 0.31 -18.24 8.01
N ARG A 20 0.14 -19.56 8.03
CA ARG A 20 -0.35 -20.31 6.88
C ARG A 20 -1.81 -19.98 6.60
N ASP A 21 -2.65 -20.01 7.63
CA ASP A 21 -4.08 -19.72 7.52
C ASP A 21 -4.33 -18.31 6.98
N ALA A 22 -3.54 -17.32 7.44
CA ALA A 22 -3.63 -15.97 6.91
C ALA A 22 -3.17 -15.89 5.44
N LEU A 23 -2.09 -16.58 5.06
CA LEU A 23 -1.59 -16.57 3.68
C LEU A 23 -2.48 -17.32 2.70
N GLU A 24 -3.34 -18.23 3.15
CA GLU A 24 -4.32 -18.88 2.28
C GLU A 24 -5.41 -17.93 1.77
N GLU A 25 -5.64 -16.83 2.49
CA GLU A 25 -6.55 -15.76 2.07
C GLU A 25 -5.89 -14.74 1.12
N GLU A 26 -4.62 -14.91 0.69
CA GLU A 26 -3.85 -13.88 -0.03
C GLU A 26 -4.52 -13.33 -1.31
N ASP A 27 -5.33 -14.14 -1.99
CA ASP A 27 -6.06 -13.77 -3.21
C ASP A 27 -7.44 -13.12 -2.92
N SER A 28 -7.81 -12.99 -1.65
CA SER A 28 -9.10 -12.47 -1.20
C SER A 28 -8.96 -11.08 -0.57
N LEU A 29 -10.04 -10.29 -0.64
CA LEU A 29 -10.10 -8.99 0.06
C LEU A 29 -10.11 -9.15 1.59
N GLU A 30 -10.38 -10.35 2.09
CA GLU A 30 -10.36 -10.63 3.52
C GLU A 30 -8.93 -10.72 4.07
N PHE A 31 -7.92 -10.90 3.21
CA PHE A 31 -6.51 -10.88 3.61
C PHE A 31 -6.12 -9.60 4.36
N GLU A 32 -6.63 -8.44 3.90
CA GLU A 32 -6.34 -7.13 4.52
C GLU A 32 -6.86 -7.03 5.96
N ARG A 33 -7.76 -7.94 6.38
CA ARG A 33 -8.31 -8.03 7.74
C ARG A 33 -7.62 -9.07 8.61
N THR A 34 -6.64 -9.79 8.07
CA THR A 34 -5.92 -10.83 8.83
C THR A 34 -4.94 -10.20 9.82
N ALA A 35 -4.72 -10.89 10.94
CA ALA A 35 -3.72 -10.46 11.93
C ALA A 35 -2.30 -10.37 11.33
N LEU A 36 -2.00 -11.20 10.32
CA LEU A 36 -0.72 -11.14 9.60
C LEU A 36 -0.54 -9.79 8.92
N TYR A 37 -1.54 -9.34 8.17
CA TYR A 37 -1.51 -8.07 7.46
C TYR A 37 -1.28 -6.89 8.41
N GLU A 38 -2.07 -6.82 9.48
CA GLU A 38 -1.96 -5.75 10.49
C GLU A 38 -0.60 -5.75 11.20
N LYS A 39 -0.10 -6.93 11.61
CA LYS A 39 1.17 -7.06 12.33
C LYS A 39 2.37 -6.70 11.46
N VAL A 40 2.35 -7.02 10.18
CA VAL A 40 3.42 -6.65 9.23
C VAL A 40 3.47 -5.13 9.06
N TYR A 41 2.32 -4.49 8.89
CA TYR A 41 2.25 -3.03 8.79
C TYR A 41 2.70 -2.36 10.08
N ALA A 42 2.22 -2.81 11.24
CA ALA A 42 2.65 -2.27 12.53
C ALA A 42 4.16 -2.41 12.76
N LEU A 43 4.75 -3.55 12.37
CA LEU A 43 6.20 -3.77 12.45
C LEU A 43 6.97 -2.82 11.53
N ALA A 44 6.44 -2.55 10.34
CA ALA A 44 7.06 -1.64 9.39
C ALA A 44 6.95 -0.18 9.84
N GLU A 45 5.81 0.24 10.39
CA GLU A 45 5.64 1.57 11.00
C GLU A 45 6.60 1.80 12.18
N GLN A 46 6.83 0.78 13.01
CA GLN A 46 7.81 0.85 14.09
C GLN A 46 9.24 1.04 13.58
N GLN A 47 9.59 0.48 12.41
CA GLN A 47 10.93 0.62 11.83
C GLN A 47 11.15 1.96 11.15
N GLU A 48 10.16 2.46 10.42
CA GLU A 48 10.23 3.74 9.70
C GLU A 48 9.96 4.94 10.60
N GLY A 49 9.36 4.73 11.78
CA GLY A 49 9.03 5.80 12.73
C GLY A 49 7.90 6.72 12.26
N GLN A 50 7.22 6.36 11.16
CA GLN A 50 6.13 7.10 10.55
C GLN A 50 5.09 6.12 9.98
N PRO A 51 3.80 6.50 9.93
CA PRO A 51 2.77 5.68 9.30
C PRO A 51 3.11 5.44 7.83
N ILE A 52 3.08 4.18 7.40
CA ILE A 52 3.43 3.82 6.02
C ILE A 52 2.16 3.91 5.17
N PRO A 53 2.10 4.82 4.19
CA PRO A 53 0.94 4.90 3.31
C PRO A 53 0.78 3.63 2.49
N TYR A 54 -0.39 2.99 2.63
CA TYR A 54 -0.85 1.80 1.89
C TYR A 54 -0.62 1.92 0.37
N ALA A 55 -0.89 3.10 -0.18
CA ALA A 55 -0.65 3.41 -1.58
C ALA A 55 0.07 4.75 -1.69
N ARG A 56 1.14 4.80 -2.49
CA ARG A 56 1.78 6.06 -2.89
C ARG A 56 1.59 6.27 -4.37
N LEU A 57 1.15 7.46 -4.73
CA LEU A 57 1.16 7.89 -6.13
C LEU A 57 2.61 7.92 -6.62
N PRO A 58 2.93 7.22 -7.72
CA PRO A 58 4.30 7.19 -8.20
C PRO A 58 4.74 8.58 -8.66
N GLY A 59 5.99 8.94 -8.34
CA GLY A 59 6.62 10.19 -8.76
C GLY A 59 7.13 10.17 -10.21
N ILE A 60 6.57 9.33 -11.08
CA ILE A 60 7.06 9.14 -12.45
C ILE A 60 6.77 10.40 -13.26
N LYS A 61 7.77 10.88 -14.01
CA LYS A 61 7.64 11.99 -14.95
C LYS A 61 6.73 11.58 -16.11
N LEU A 62 5.75 12.41 -16.39
CA LEU A 62 4.89 12.25 -17.54
C LEU A 62 5.52 12.92 -18.76
N GLU A 63 5.55 12.21 -19.88
CA GLU A 63 6.03 12.73 -21.17
C GLU A 63 4.90 12.73 -22.19
N SER A 64 4.62 13.89 -22.77
CA SER A 64 3.59 14.06 -23.80
C SER A 64 3.94 15.23 -24.71
N PRO A 65 3.62 15.17 -26.01
CA PRO A 65 3.87 16.27 -26.95
C PRO A 65 3.24 17.62 -26.55
N LYS A 66 2.23 17.61 -25.68
CA LYS A 66 1.52 18.81 -25.21
C LYS A 66 2.00 19.31 -23.85
N MET A 67 2.95 18.62 -23.22
CA MET A 67 3.44 18.96 -21.88
C MET A 67 4.68 19.85 -22.00
N THR A 68 4.54 21.10 -21.58
CA THR A 68 5.60 22.12 -21.62
C THR A 68 6.41 22.20 -20.31
N ARG A 69 6.08 21.39 -19.31
CA ARG A 69 6.70 21.38 -17.98
C ARG A 69 6.89 19.94 -17.49
N ASN A 70 7.87 19.72 -16.61
CA ASN A 70 8.06 18.45 -15.92
C ASN A 70 6.93 18.23 -14.92
N LEU A 71 5.95 17.41 -15.28
CA LEU A 71 4.86 17.03 -14.39
C LEU A 71 5.01 15.57 -13.99
N THR A 72 4.55 15.26 -12.80
CA THR A 72 4.57 13.89 -12.26
C THR A 72 3.21 13.25 -12.37
N THR A 73 3.16 11.92 -12.26
CA THR A 73 1.90 11.17 -12.18
C THR A 73 1.06 11.64 -10.98
N ALA A 74 1.71 11.96 -9.85
CA ALA A 74 1.05 12.57 -8.70
C ALA A 74 0.35 13.92 -9.03
N TRP A 75 0.98 14.76 -9.84
CA TRP A 75 0.36 16.02 -10.29
C TRP A 75 -0.90 15.78 -11.13
N PHE A 76 -0.86 14.80 -12.02
CA PHE A 76 -2.00 14.48 -12.89
C PHE A 76 -3.17 13.90 -12.08
N ALA A 77 -2.89 12.93 -11.23
CA ALA A 77 -3.89 12.31 -10.35
C ALA A 77 -4.61 13.36 -9.50
N LYS A 78 -3.87 14.27 -8.87
CA LYS A 78 -4.45 15.38 -8.10
C LYS A 78 -5.36 16.27 -8.94
N ARG A 79 -4.92 16.65 -10.15
CA ARG A 79 -5.70 17.54 -11.02
C ARG A 79 -7.01 16.91 -11.50
N VAL A 80 -7.01 15.61 -11.75
CA VAL A 80 -8.22 14.86 -12.12
C VAL A 80 -9.19 14.79 -10.94
N ASP A 81 -8.68 14.45 -9.75
CA ASP A 81 -9.48 14.39 -8.52
C ASP A 81 -10.10 15.74 -8.16
N ASP A 82 -9.32 16.83 -8.19
CA ASP A 82 -9.81 18.19 -7.94
C ASP A 82 -10.99 18.55 -8.85
N ARG A 83 -10.90 18.21 -10.14
CA ARG A 83 -11.98 18.43 -11.11
C ARG A 83 -13.20 17.56 -10.81
N TRP A 84 -12.99 16.27 -10.52
CA TRP A 84 -14.06 15.35 -10.16
C TRP A 84 -14.82 15.85 -8.92
N GLN A 85 -14.11 16.23 -7.85
CA GLN A 85 -14.71 16.80 -6.64
C GLN A 85 -15.47 18.09 -6.91
N GLN A 86 -14.99 18.96 -7.82
CA GLN A 86 -15.73 20.15 -8.22
C GLN A 86 -17.03 19.81 -8.95
N CYS A 87 -17.03 18.78 -9.80
CA CYS A 87 -18.25 18.32 -10.46
C CYS A 87 -19.24 17.70 -9.46
N MET A 88 -18.77 16.87 -8.52
CA MET A 88 -19.62 16.20 -7.53
C MET A 88 -20.21 17.15 -6.47
N ARG A 89 -19.63 18.35 -6.32
CA ARG A 89 -20.14 19.41 -5.43
C ARG A 89 -21.24 20.26 -6.06
N ARG A 90 -21.58 20.04 -7.33
CA ARG A 90 -22.68 20.71 -8.04
C ARG A 90 -23.90 19.82 -8.07
#